data_AF-A0A9E1TWE1-F1
#
_entry.id   AF-A0A9E1TWE1-F1
#
_cell.length_a   1.000
_cell.length_b   1.000
_cell.length_c   1.000
_cell.angle_alpha   90.00
_cell.angle_beta   90.00
_cell.angle_gamma   90.00
#
_symmetry.space_group_name_H-M   'P 1'
#
loop_
_entity.id
_entity.type
_entity.pdbx_description
1 polymer ?
#
loop_
_entity_poly.entity_id
_entity_poly.type
_entity_poly.pdbx_seq_one_letter_code
_entity_poly.pdbx_strand_id
1 'polypeptide(L)'
;YHIKSQFNDDGTGQFEAHWDIHPGWGWAGWVKTLMTIGLVFPFIAVTSRRLHDSNKSGWVQLLYLIPILGWLLMILFMVTEGNEGRNQYGDDPLKAEE
;
A
#
# COMPACT_ATOMS: atom_id res chain seq x y z
N TYR A 1 27.32 -6.76 -14.97
CA TYR A 1 27.28 -7.81 -16.00
C TYR A 1 28.72 -8.24 -16.18
N HIS A 2 28.99 -9.53 -16.01
CA HIS A 2 30.34 -10.06 -16.18
C HIS A 2 30.28 -11.19 -17.20
N ILE A 3 31.15 -11.11 -18.19
CA ILE A 3 31.29 -12.14 -19.22
C ILE A 3 32.58 -12.87 -18.88
N LYS A 4 32.47 -14.17 -18.60
CA LYS A 4 33.63 -15.05 -18.43
C LYS A 4 33.78 -15.87 -19.70
N SER A 5 34.98 -15.85 -20.26
CA SER A 5 35.37 -16.72 -21.36
C SER A 5 36.32 -17.79 -20.83
N GLN A 6 36.00 -19.05 -21.07
CA GLN A 6 36.86 -20.19 -20.80
C GLN A 6 37.24 -20.81 -22.15
N PHE A 7 38.54 -20.95 -22.41
CA PHE A 7 39.05 -21.61 -23.61
C PHE A 7 39.75 -22.89 -23.20
N ASN A 8 39.38 -23.99 -23.84
CA ASN A 8 39.93 -25.32 -23.61
C ASN A 8 41.14 -25.55 -24.53
N ASP A 9 42.05 -26.43 -24.12
CA ASP A 9 43.28 -26.74 -24.88
C ASP A 9 43.00 -27.45 -26.22
N ASP A 10 41.78 -27.96 -26.42
CA ASP A 10 41.30 -28.58 -27.66
C ASP A 10 40.84 -27.56 -28.72
N GLY A 11 40.96 -26.26 -28.44
CA GLY A 11 40.55 -25.18 -29.32
C GLY A 11 39.07 -24.81 -29.24
N THR A 12 38.29 -25.47 -28.36
CA THR A 12 36.91 -25.07 -28.08
C THR A 12 36.86 -23.99 -27.00
N GLY A 13 35.85 -23.12 -27.07
CA GLY A 13 35.65 -22.05 -26.08
C GLY A 13 34.19 -21.94 -25.68
N GLN A 14 33.96 -21.63 -24.41
CA GLN A 14 32.63 -21.36 -23.86
C GLN A 14 32.59 -19.95 -23.28
N PHE A 15 31.49 -19.25 -23.58
CA PHE A 15 31.22 -17.93 -23.04
C PHE A 15 30.03 -18.03 -22.10
N GLU A 16 30.26 -17.72 -20.83
CA GLU A 16 29.21 -17.66 -19.83
C GLU A 16 28.96 -16.20 -19.48
N ALA A 17 27.76 -15.71 -19.81
CA ALA A 17 27.31 -14.38 -19.45
C ALA A 17 26.52 -14.45 -18.15
N HIS A 18 27.07 -13.88 -17.08
CA HIS A 18 26.37 -13.77 -15.80
C HIS A 18 25.80 -12.36 -15.64
N TRP A 19 24.48 -12.30 -15.53
CA TRP A 19 23.77 -11.10 -15.12
C TRP A 19 23.69 -11.12 -13.59
N ASP A 20 24.50 -10.31 -12.93
CA ASP A 20 24.42 -10.10 -11.47
C ASP A 20 23.17 -9.27 -11.12
N ILE A 21 21.99 -9.86 -11.27
CA ILE A 21 20.72 -9.25 -10.91
C ILE A 21 20.55 -9.42 -9.39
N HIS A 22 21.15 -8.52 -8.60
CA HIS A 22 20.99 -8.57 -7.15
C HIS A 22 19.54 -8.21 -6.78
N PRO A 23 18.76 -9.14 -6.19
CA PRO A 23 17.32 -8.98 -6.02
C PRO A 23 16.90 -7.87 -5.03
N GLY A 24 17.83 -7.32 -4.24
CA GLY A 24 17.51 -6.39 -3.15
C GLY A 24 17.60 -4.89 -3.45
N TRP A 25 18.23 -4.47 -4.55
CA TRP A 25 18.70 -3.07 -4.68
C TRP A 25 18.53 -2.46 -6.09
N GLY A 26 17.75 -3.11 -6.96
CA GLY A 26 17.54 -2.68 -8.36
C GLY A 26 16.15 -2.12 -8.66
N TRP A 27 15.69 -2.32 -9.89
CA TRP A 27 14.39 -1.87 -10.42
C TRP A 27 13.18 -2.24 -9.55
N ALA A 28 13.22 -3.37 -8.85
CA ALA A 28 12.16 -3.80 -7.94
C ALA A 28 11.93 -2.80 -6.78
N GLY A 29 13.00 -2.19 -6.27
CA GLY A 29 12.91 -1.14 -5.26
C GLY A 29 12.22 0.12 -5.80
N TRP A 30 12.57 0.53 -7.02
CA TRP A 30 11.95 1.68 -7.68
C TRP A 30 10.46 1.47 -7.96
N VAL A 31 10.08 0.30 -8.47
CA VAL A 31 8.68 -0.06 -8.68
C VAL A 31 7.91 -0.03 -7.36
N LYS A 32 8.47 -0.60 -6.28
CA LYS A 32 7.84 -0.57 -4.95
C LYS A 32 7.64 0.86 -4.44
N THR A 33 8.63 1.74 -4.59
CA THR A 33 8.54 3.14 -4.16
C THR A 33 7.44 3.88 -4.92
N LEU A 34 7.39 3.74 -6.24
CA LEU A 34 6.37 4.40 -7.07
C LEU A 34 4.96 3.91 -6.73
N MET A 35 4.78 2.59 -6.56
CA MET A 35 3.51 2.01 -6.13
C MET A 35 3.10 2.52 -4.76
N THR A 36 4.03 2.60 -3.81
CA THR A 36 3.75 3.10 -2.45
C THR A 36 3.27 4.54 -2.50
N ILE A 37 3.99 5.43 -3.19
CA ILE A 37 3.60 6.85 -3.30
C ILE A 37 2.23 6.99 -3.99
N GLY A 38 2.00 6.23 -5.07
CA GLY A 38 0.72 6.24 -5.77
C GLY A 38 -0.45 5.75 -4.92
N LEU A 39 -0.21 4.80 -4.01
CA LEU A 39 -1.24 4.22 -3.14
C LEU A 39 -1.46 4.97 -1.83
N VAL A 40 -0.52 5.79 -1.37
CA VAL A 40 -0.66 6.54 -0.11
C VAL A 40 -1.83 7.53 -0.17
N PHE A 41 -1.98 8.27 -1.26
CA PHE A 41 -3.07 9.23 -1.43
C PHE A 41 -4.48 8.58 -1.44
N PRO A 42 -4.75 7.55 -2.27
CA PRO A 42 -6.05 6.89 -2.25
C PRO A 42 -6.31 6.18 -0.91
N PHE A 43 -5.28 5.65 -0.24
CA PHE A 43 -5.43 5.05 1.09
C PHE A 43 -5.94 6.06 2.12
N ILE A 44 -5.32 7.24 2.20
CA ILE A 44 -5.75 8.31 3.11
C ILE A 44 -7.16 8.79 2.76
N ALA A 45 -7.45 8.98 1.46
CA ALA A 45 -8.74 9.47 0.98
C ALA A 45 -9.89 8.51 1.32
N VAL A 46 -9.75 7.21 1.02
CA VAL A 46 -10.78 6.20 1.30
C VAL A 46 -11.00 6.03 2.80
N THR A 47 -9.91 5.98 3.58
CA THR A 47 -9.98 5.90 5.04
C THR A 47 -10.69 7.12 5.63
N SER A 48 -10.52 8.31 5.01
CA SER A 48 -11.13 9.56 5.51
C SER A 48 -12.63 9.55 5.26
N ARG A 49 -13.03 9.10 4.07
CA ARG A 49 -14.44 8.86 3.72
C ARG A 49 -15.08 7.88 4.69
N ARG A 50 -14.45 6.73 4.95
CA ARG A 50 -14.98 5.72 5.87
C ARG A 50 -15.17 6.26 7.29
N LEU A 51 -14.23 7.05 7.78
CA LEU A 51 -14.34 7.70 9.09
C LEU A 51 -15.47 8.74 9.10
N HIS A 52 -15.62 9.52 8.03
CA HIS A 52 -16.72 10.47 7.87
C HIS A 52 -18.08 9.75 7.85
N ASP A 53 -18.19 8.60 7.20
CA ASP A 53 -19.42 7.79 7.19
C ASP A 53 -19.83 7.37 8.61
N SER A 54 -18.86 7.17 9.52
CA SER A 54 -19.09 6.91 10.96
C SER A 54 -19.12 8.17 11.84
N ASN A 55 -19.34 9.34 11.24
CA ASN A 55 -19.39 10.64 11.92
C ASN A 55 -18.11 11.02 12.70
N LYS A 56 -16.96 10.46 12.31
CA LYS A 56 -15.64 10.74 12.89
C LYS A 56 -14.84 11.63 11.94
N SER A 57 -13.98 12.49 12.49
CA SER A 57 -13.08 13.32 11.69
C SER A 57 -12.01 12.48 10.97
N GLY A 58 -11.66 12.83 9.73
CA GLY A 58 -10.55 12.21 9.01
C GLY A 58 -9.19 12.30 9.74
N TRP A 59 -9.03 13.28 10.64
CA TRP A 59 -7.83 13.42 11.49
C TRP A 59 -7.60 12.26 12.45
N VAL A 60 -8.63 11.45 12.72
CA VAL A 60 -8.51 10.25 13.58
C VAL A 60 -7.53 9.23 12.98
N GLN A 61 -7.24 9.30 11.67
CA GLN A 61 -6.20 8.49 11.03
C GLN A 61 -4.79 8.69 11.60
N LEU A 62 -4.52 9.82 12.28
CA LEU A 62 -3.24 10.03 12.96
C LEU A 62 -2.96 8.95 14.03
N LEU A 63 -3.99 8.20 14.46
CA LEU A 63 -3.81 7.02 15.30
C LEU A 63 -2.92 5.95 14.65
N TYR A 64 -2.81 5.86 13.31
CA TYR A 64 -1.86 4.94 12.67
C TYR A 64 -0.39 5.22 13.04
N LEU A 65 -0.06 6.43 13.50
CA LEU A 65 1.27 6.78 14.00
C LEU A 65 1.58 6.19 15.39
N ILE A 66 0.54 5.78 16.13
CA ILE A 66 0.69 5.11 17.43
C ILE A 66 0.73 3.60 17.19
N PRO A 67 1.89 2.94 17.42
CA PRO A 67 2.02 1.51 17.17
C PRO A 67 1.11 0.70 18.10
N ILE A 68 0.62 -0.45 17.58
CA ILE A 68 -0.23 -1.42 18.29
C ILE A 68 -1.61 -0.85 18.64
N LEU A 69 -1.71 0.07 19.60
CA LEU A 69 -3.00 0.59 20.10
C LEU A 69 -3.73 1.42 19.05
N GLY A 70 -3.02 2.30 18.35
CA GLY A 70 -3.64 3.12 17.32
C GLY A 70 -4.14 2.31 16.13
N TRP A 71 -3.40 1.26 15.76
CA TRP A 71 -3.81 0.29 14.74
C TRP A 71 -5.05 -0.51 15.19
N LEU A 72 -5.07 -0.98 16.43
CA LEU A 72 -6.22 -1.70 16.97
C LEU A 72 -7.50 -0.84 16.96
N LEU A 73 -7.41 0.42 17.39
CA LEU A 73 -8.53 1.36 17.37
C LEU A 73 -9.00 1.67 15.94
N MET A 74 -8.07 1.83 15.00
CA MET A 74 -8.40 2.02 13.58
C MET A 74 -9.17 0.82 13.01
N ILE A 75 -8.71 -0.40 13.28
CA ILE A 75 -9.39 -1.62 12.84
C ILE A 75 -10.81 -1.67 13.42
N LEU A 76 -10.98 -1.37 14.71
CA LEU A 76 -12.30 -1.31 15.34
C LEU A 76 -13.21 -0.29 14.65
N PHE A 77 -12.73 0.92 14.36
CA PHE A 77 -13.52 1.93 13.65
C PHE A 77 -13.84 1.57 12.20
N MET A 78 -12.99 0.78 11.54
CA MET A 78 -13.28 0.31 10.17
C MET A 78 -14.34 -0.79 10.14
N VAL A 79 -14.38 -1.65 11.16
CA VAL A 79 -15.31 -2.78 11.26
C VAL A 79 -16.65 -2.39 11.88
N THR A 80 -16.67 -1.37 12.75
CA THR A 80 -17.92 -0.86 13.33
C THR A 80 -18.78 -0.21 12.25
N GLU A 81 -20.08 -0.47 12.25
CA GLU A 81 -21.01 0.09 11.27
C GLU A 81 -20.96 1.63 11.22
N GLY A 82 -21.33 2.19 10.06
CA GLY A 82 -21.58 3.63 9.94
C GLY A 82 -22.69 4.06 10.91
N ASN A 83 -22.75 5.34 11.26
CA ASN A 83 -23.86 5.80 12.09
C ASN A 83 -25.17 5.72 11.30
N GLU A 84 -26.21 5.13 11.88
CA GLU A 84 -27.56 5.12 11.30
C GLU A 84 -28.23 6.50 11.40
N GLY A 85 -28.82 7.00 10.32
CA GLY A 85 -29.55 8.27 10.28
C GLY A 85 -28.73 9.46 9.73
N ARG A 86 -29.25 10.68 9.88
CA ARG A 86 -28.58 11.91 9.40
C ARG A 86 -27.24 12.08 10.14
N ASN A 87 -26.13 12.07 9.42
CA ASN A 87 -24.82 12.41 9.99
C ASN A 87 -24.45 13.85 9.61
N GLN A 88 -23.39 14.40 10.20
CA GLN A 88 -22.97 15.79 9.93
C GLN A 88 -22.46 16.01 8.48
N TYR A 89 -22.38 14.93 7.69
CA TYR A 89 -21.88 14.90 6.32
C TYR A 89 -22.98 14.62 5.28
N GLY A 90 -24.22 14.37 5.70
CA GLY A 90 -25.36 14.15 4.81
C GLY A 90 -26.44 13.22 5.37
N ASP A 91 -27.53 13.12 4.62
CA ASP A 91 -28.63 12.20 4.91
C ASP A 91 -28.32 10.80 4.36
N ASP A 92 -28.78 9.77 5.07
CA ASP A 92 -28.57 8.37 4.68
C ASP A 92 -29.34 8.03 3.39
N PRO A 93 -28.67 7.66 2.29
CA PRO A 93 -29.36 7.34 1.03
C PRO A 93 -30.25 6.09 1.14
N LEU A 94 -30.06 5.22 2.15
CA LEU A 94 -30.87 4.04 2.36
C LEU A 94 -32.24 4.34 2.99
N LYS A 95 -32.42 5.50 3.63
CA LYS A 95 -33.68 5.88 4.31
C LYS A 95 -34.52 6.90 3.54
N ALA A 96 -34.13 7.24 2.31
CA ALA A 96 -34.87 8.22 1.50
C ALA A 96 -36.05 7.62 0.70
N GLU A 97 -36.24 6.29 0.74
CA GLU A 97 -37.26 5.57 -0.05
C GLU A 97 -38.41 4.94 0.79
N GLU A 98 -38.52 5.24 2.10
CA GLU A 98 -39.69 4.89 2.93
C GLU A 98 -40.63 6.08 3.15
#